data_AF-A0A383C7F4-F1
#
_entry.id   AF-A0A383C7F4-F1
#
_cell.length_a   1.000
_cell.length_b   1.000
_cell.length_c   1.000
_cell.angle_alpha   90.00
_cell.angle_beta   90.00
_cell.angle_gamma   90.00
#
_symmetry.space_group_name_H-M   'P 1'
#
loop_
_entity.id
_entity.type
_entity.pdbx_description
1 polymer ?
#
loop_
_entity_poly.entity_id
_entity_poly.type
_entity_poly.pdbx_seq_one_letter_code
_entity_poly.pdbx_strand_id
1 'polypeptide(L)'
;MKKYDLRNVIALTLIPIVGIFGTAWHIINYGIVWQEPFLLFTFWIITGLGITVGYHRLFTHRSFKAHPILEWALAFMGAAALENSALKWCSDHRRHHKHL
;
A
#
# COMPACT_ATOMS: atom_id res chain seq x y z
N MET A 1 6.32 13.21 24.89
CA MET A 1 6.05 12.44 23.66
C MET A 1 7.34 12.41 22.84
N LYS A 2 7.80 11.24 22.36
CA LYS A 2 8.96 11.20 21.45
C LYS A 2 8.55 11.86 20.13
N LYS A 3 9.39 12.77 19.61
CA LYS A 3 9.15 13.46 18.33
C LYS A 3 9.07 12.51 17.13
N TYR A 4 9.70 11.34 17.25
CA TYR A 4 9.77 10.32 16.20
C TYR A 4 9.42 8.94 16.75
N ASP A 5 8.72 8.15 15.95
CA ASP A 5 8.57 6.71 16.16
C ASP A 5 9.75 6.00 15.49
N LEU A 6 10.75 5.65 16.30
CA LEU A 6 11.97 5.01 15.81
C LEU A 6 11.69 3.66 15.13
N ARG A 7 10.63 2.93 15.51
CA ARG A 7 10.28 1.64 14.88
C ARG A 7 9.86 1.87 13.43
N ASN A 8 8.98 2.83 13.21
CA ASN A 8 8.53 3.19 11.86
C ASN A 8 9.68 3.76 11.02
N VAL A 9 10.52 4.63 11.61
CA VAL A 9 11.69 5.19 10.91
C VAL A 9 12.62 4.08 10.44
N ILE A 10 12.96 3.14 11.32
CA ILE A 10 13.84 2.01 10.98
C ILE A 10 13.18 1.12 9.92
N ALA A 11 11.92 0.72 10.11
CA ALA A 11 11.23 -0.18 9.18
C ALA A 11 11.09 0.44 7.77
N LEU A 12 10.58 1.68 7.69
CA LEU A 12 10.36 2.37 6.41
C LEU A 12 11.66 2.77 5.71
N THR A 13 12.80 2.77 6.41
CA THR A 13 14.11 3.01 5.80
C THR A 13 14.76 1.71 5.33
N LEU A 14 14.76 0.66 6.18
CA LEU A 14 15.49 -0.57 5.89
C LEU A 14 14.79 -1.45 4.85
N ILE A 15 13.45 -1.54 4.87
CA ILE A 15 12.69 -2.36 3.91
C ILE A 15 13.04 -2.01 2.44
N PRO A 16 12.98 -0.74 2.00
CA PRO A 16 13.31 -0.40 0.61
C PRO A 16 14.80 -0.60 0.29
N ILE A 17 15.71 -0.33 1.23
CA ILE A 17 17.15 -0.58 1.05
C ILE A 17 17.40 -2.07 0.78
N VAL A 18 16.83 -2.94 1.62
CA VAL A 18 16.92 -4.39 1.44
C VAL A 18 16.28 -4.81 0.11
N GLY A 19 15.15 -4.22 -0.26
CA GLY A 19 14.49 -4.47 -1.54
C GLY A 19 15.38 -4.13 -2.75
N ILE A 20 16.02 -2.95 -2.76
CA ILE A 20 16.87 -2.50 -3.86
C ILE A 20 18.11 -3.39 -4.00
N PHE A 21 18.88 -3.55 -2.92
CA PHE A 21 20.12 -4.32 -2.96
C PHE A 21 19.87 -5.82 -3.09
N GLY A 22 18.81 -6.33 -2.46
CA GLY A 22 18.38 -7.72 -2.59
C GLY A 22 17.93 -8.07 -4.01
N THR A 23 17.18 -7.18 -4.67
CA THR A 23 16.79 -7.37 -6.07
C THR A 23 18.01 -7.33 -7.00
N ALA A 24 18.93 -6.37 -6.81
CA ALA A 24 20.15 -6.31 -7.60
C ALA A 24 21.01 -7.57 -7.45
N TRP A 25 21.19 -8.05 -6.21
CA TRP A 25 21.89 -9.30 -5.93
C TRP A 25 21.20 -10.51 -6.57
N HIS A 26 19.87 -10.62 -6.47
CA HIS A 26 19.09 -11.69 -7.11
C HIS A 26 19.33 -11.73 -8.62
N ILE A 27 19.19 -10.58 -9.29
CA ILE A 27 19.36 -10.48 -10.75
C ILE A 27 20.76 -10.92 -11.20
N ILE A 28 21.80 -10.51 -10.48
CA ILE A 28 23.19 -10.84 -10.84
C ILE A 28 23.46 -12.34 -10.74
N ASN A 29 22.86 -13.03 -9.76
CA ASN A 29 23.14 -14.45 -9.50
C ASN A 29 22.20 -15.41 -10.24
N TYR A 30 20.95 -15.01 -10.47
CA TYR A 30 19.89 -15.89 -10.95
C TYR A 30 19.17 -15.40 -12.22
N GLY A 31 19.42 -14.14 -12.64
CA GLY A 31 18.68 -13.52 -13.73
C GLY A 31 17.25 -13.14 -13.34
N ILE A 32 16.38 -12.94 -14.34
CA ILE A 32 14.97 -12.60 -14.15
C ILE A 32 14.12 -13.58 -14.97
N VAL A 33 13.17 -14.24 -14.32
CA VAL A 33 12.10 -14.97 -15.02
C VAL A 33 10.91 -14.06 -15.27
N TRP A 34 10.18 -14.26 -16.37
CA TRP A 34 9.12 -13.34 -16.80
C TRP A 34 7.97 -13.17 -15.78
N GLN A 35 7.77 -14.15 -14.89
CA GLN A 35 6.78 -14.10 -13.82
C GLN A 35 7.08 -12.98 -12.81
N GLU A 36 8.35 -12.69 -12.54
CA GLU A 36 8.75 -11.67 -11.55
C GLU A 36 8.22 -10.27 -11.92
N PRO A 37 8.55 -9.69 -13.09
CA PRO A 37 8.00 -8.39 -13.48
C PRO A 37 6.49 -8.45 -13.69
N PHE A 38 5.96 -9.57 -14.21
CA PHE A 38 4.51 -9.73 -14.38
C PHE A 38 3.75 -9.63 -13.04
N LEU A 39 4.21 -10.34 -12.01
CA LEU A 39 3.62 -10.29 -10.68
C LEU A 39 3.84 -8.92 -10.03
N LEU A 40 5.03 -8.32 -10.18
CA LEU A 40 5.32 -6.98 -9.67
C LEU A 40 4.30 -5.96 -10.19
N PHE A 41 4.13 -5.84 -11.50
CA PHE A 41 3.21 -4.88 -12.09
C PHE A 41 1.75 -5.19 -11.77
N THR A 42 1.37 -6.48 -11.78
CA THR A 42 0.01 -6.90 -11.47
C THR A 42 -0.36 -6.54 -10.04
N PHE A 43 0.47 -6.90 -9.06
CA PHE A 43 0.18 -6.59 -7.66
C PHE A 43 0.31 -5.11 -7.36
N TRP A 44 1.26 -4.40 -7.97
CA TRP A 44 1.36 -2.95 -7.84
C TRP A 44 0.07 -2.22 -8.25
N ILE A 45 -0.52 -2.64 -9.38
CA ILE A 45 -1.81 -2.09 -9.84
C ILE A 45 -2.93 -2.47 -8.87
N ILE A 46 -3.03 -3.75 -8.48
CA ILE A 46 -4.10 -4.24 -7.60
C ILE A 46 -4.08 -3.52 -6.25
N THR A 47 -2.92 -3.42 -5.59
CA THR A 47 -2.79 -2.73 -4.29
C THR A 47 -3.02 -1.23 -4.44
N GLY A 48 -2.52 -0.63 -5.53
CA GLY A 48 -2.75 0.78 -5.85
C GLY A 48 -4.24 1.11 -6.05
N LEU A 49 -5.01 0.23 -6.69
CA LEU A 49 -6.47 0.35 -6.80
C LEU A 49 -7.15 0.17 -5.44
N GLY A 50 -6.67 -0.74 -4.60
CA GLY A 50 -7.13 -0.89 -3.21
C GLY A 50 -7.03 0.40 -2.41
N ILE A 51 -5.93 1.14 -2.54
CA ILE A 51 -5.76 2.45 -1.89
C ILE A 51 -6.61 3.53 -2.57
N THR A 52 -6.46 3.71 -3.89
CA THR A 52 -7.05 4.85 -4.60
C THR A 52 -8.57 4.75 -4.78
N VAL A 53 -9.08 3.57 -5.13
CA VAL A 53 -10.52 3.33 -5.33
C VAL A 53 -11.16 2.92 -4.00
N GLY A 54 -10.52 2.01 -3.26
CA GLY A 54 -11.01 1.52 -1.96
C GLY A 54 -10.85 2.54 -0.84
N TYR A 55 -9.66 2.63 -0.24
CA TYR A 55 -9.44 3.42 0.98
C TYR A 55 -9.78 4.90 0.77
N HIS A 56 -9.35 5.48 -0.34
CA HIS A 56 -9.51 6.90 -0.63
C HIS A 56 -10.94 7.26 -1.09
N ARG A 57 -11.39 6.77 -2.24
CA ARG A 57 -12.68 7.21 -2.82
C ARG A 57 -13.88 6.56 -2.15
N LEU A 58 -13.87 5.24 -1.97
CA LEU A 58 -15.00 4.49 -1.43
C LEU A 58 -15.12 4.67 0.09
N PHE A 59 -14.09 4.36 0.86
CA PHE A 59 -14.19 4.33 2.33
C PHE A 59 -14.01 5.70 2.97
N THR A 60 -13.05 6.50 2.50
CA THR A 60 -12.81 7.82 3.10
C THR A 60 -13.86 8.83 2.66
N HIS A 61 -13.96 9.06 1.34
CA HIS A 61 -14.78 10.13 0.76
C HIS A 61 -16.21 9.72 0.44
N ARG A 62 -16.54 8.42 0.48
CA ARG A 62 -17.88 7.91 0.16
C ARG A 62 -18.40 8.42 -1.20
N SER A 63 -17.50 8.57 -2.17
CA SER A 63 -17.79 9.18 -3.47
C SER A 63 -18.75 8.36 -4.34
N PHE A 64 -18.93 7.08 -4.01
CA PHE A 64 -19.88 6.17 -4.63
C PHE A 64 -20.28 5.07 -3.64
N LYS A 65 -21.35 4.33 -3.96
CA LYS A 65 -21.74 3.10 -3.27
C LYS A 65 -21.29 1.91 -4.12
N ALA A 66 -20.78 0.87 -3.48
CA ALA A 66 -20.34 -0.35 -4.15
C ALA A 66 -21.14 -1.56 -3.64
N HIS A 67 -21.24 -2.60 -4.46
CA HIS A 67 -21.77 -3.88 -4.01
C HIS A 67 -20.85 -4.45 -2.91
N PRO A 68 -21.37 -5.11 -1.85
CA PRO A 68 -20.56 -5.59 -0.73
C PRO A 68 -19.35 -6.46 -1.13
N ILE A 69 -19.48 -7.26 -2.19
CA ILE A 69 -18.36 -8.06 -2.74
C ILE A 69 -17.20 -7.14 -3.18
N LEU A 70 -17.51 -6.06 -3.88
CA LEU A 70 -16.49 -5.09 -4.33
C LEU A 70 -15.91 -4.32 -3.14
N GLU A 71 -16.71 -3.99 -2.13
CA GLU A 71 -16.20 -3.37 -0.90
C GLU A 71 -15.16 -4.27 -0.22
N TRP A 72 -15.48 -5.55 -0.01
CA TRP A 72 -14.54 -6.50 0.57
C TRP A 72 -13.32 -6.72 -0.30
N ALA A 73 -13.48 -6.87 -1.62
CA ALA A 73 -12.36 -7.01 -2.53
C ALA A 73 -11.40 -5.82 -2.43
N LEU A 74 -11.91 -4.59 -2.48
CA LEU A 74 -11.10 -3.38 -2.36
C LEU A 74 -10.46 -3.24 -0.97
N ALA A 75 -11.14 -3.71 0.10
CA ALA A 75 -10.57 -3.74 1.44
C ALA A 75 -9.37 -4.69 1.53
N PHE A 76 -9.46 -5.91 0.96
CA PHE A 76 -8.35 -6.86 0.92
C PHE A 76 -7.19 -6.35 0.06
N MET A 77 -7.49 -5.79 -1.12
CA MET A 77 -6.48 -5.20 -1.99
C MET A 77 -5.74 -4.05 -1.31
N GLY A 78 -6.46 -3.17 -0.59
CA GLY A 78 -5.86 -2.07 0.18
C GLY A 78 -5.05 -2.55 1.38
N ALA A 79 -5.46 -3.65 2.03
CA ALA A 79 -4.69 -4.23 3.13
C ALA A 79 -3.32 -4.76 2.67
N ALA A 80 -3.22 -5.28 1.45
CA ALA A 80 -1.98 -5.73 0.85
C ALA A 80 -1.00 -4.59 0.46
N ALA A 81 -1.44 -3.32 0.49
CA ALA A 81 -0.59 -2.17 0.19
C ALA A 81 0.32 -1.74 1.36
N LEU A 82 0.12 -2.28 2.57
CA LEU A 82 0.91 -1.97 3.78
C LEU A 82 0.85 -0.50 4.23
N GLU A 83 -0.23 0.25 3.92
CA GLU A 83 -0.40 1.65 4.32
C GLU A 83 -1.19 1.83 5.64
N ASN A 84 -1.03 0.92 6.60
CA ASN A 84 -1.90 0.77 7.80
C ASN A 84 -3.31 0.23 7.49
N SER A 85 -4.06 -0.06 8.56
CA SER A 85 -5.46 -0.49 8.46
C SER A 85 -6.34 0.55 7.75
N ALA A 86 -7.40 0.09 7.08
CA ALA A 86 -8.40 0.95 6.44
C ALA A 86 -8.93 2.02 7.41
N LEU A 87 -9.20 1.67 8.67
CA LEU A 87 -9.71 2.61 9.68
C LEU A 87 -8.71 3.75 9.96
N LYS A 88 -7.44 3.40 10.17
CA LYS A 88 -6.37 4.37 10.47
C LYS A 88 -6.12 5.28 9.27
N TRP A 89 -5.95 4.70 8.07
CA TRP A 89 -5.71 5.44 6.84
C TRP A 89 -6.85 6.43 6.57
N CYS A 90 -8.11 5.95 6.61
CA CYS A 90 -9.27 6.81 6.37
C CYS A 90 -9.40 7.93 7.40
N SER A 91 -9.15 7.63 8.69
CA SER A 91 -9.21 8.63 9.75
C SER A 91 -8.15 9.72 9.56
N ASP A 92 -6.93 9.34 9.21
CA ASP A 92 -5.85 10.30 8.99
C ASP A 92 -6.11 11.14 7.74
N HIS A 93 -6.64 10.52 6.68
CA HIS A 93 -6.96 11.23 5.44
C HIS A 93 -8.10 12.24 5.61
N ARG A 94 -9.17 11.90 6.37
CA ARG A 94 -10.21 12.89 6.71
C ARG A 94 -9.65 14.05 7.53
N ARG A 95 -8.72 13.77 8.46
CA ARG A 95 -8.05 14.83 9.24
C ARG A 95 -7.17 15.69 8.35
N HIS A 96 -6.46 15.10 7.39
CA HIS A 96 -5.69 15.83 6.38
C HIS A 96 -6.57 16.82 5.61
N HIS A 97 -7.73 16.37 5.11
CA HIS A 97 -8.69 17.24 4.42
C HIS A 97 -9.36 18.30 5.32
N LYS A 98 -9.46 18.08 6.63
CA LYS A 98 -10.04 19.08 7.56
C LYS A 98 -9.12 20.29 7.77
N HIS A 99 -7.82 20.13 7.51
CA HIS A 99 -6.80 21.17 7.68
C HIS A 99 -6.30 21.72 6.35
N LEU A 100 -7.06 21.49 5.28
CA LEU A 100 -6.89 22.07 3.95
C LEU A 100 -8.01 23.06 3.65
#